data_AF-A0A8T7EUH5-F1
#
_entry.id   AF-A0A8T7EUH5-F1
#
_cell.length_a   1.000
_cell.length_b   1.000
_cell.length_c   1.000
_cell.angle_alpha   90.00
_cell.angle_beta   90.00
_cell.angle_gamma   90.00
#
_symmetry.space_group_name_H-M   'P 1'
#
loop_
_entity.id
_entity.type
_entity.pdbx_description
1 polymer ?
#
loop_
_entity_poly.entity_id
_entity_poly.type
_entity_poly.pdbx_seq_one_letter_code
_entity_poly.pdbx_strand_id
1 'polypeptide(L)'
;MTPASGGAPAYIEAIRPYVSADDRVASVDPPEIAYWLGAGGVVLPYASPDVLSHPAEDFDLDLLIVTGVEDGGDGATSEALPEPLRPLLAALPPSLVLEADLGRTRIYRFVR
;
A
#
# COMPACT_ATOMS: atom_id res chain seq x y z
N MET A 1 13.34 26.49 20.72
CA MET A 1 12.22 26.16 19.83
C MET A 1 12.09 24.65 19.82
N THR A 2 11.09 24.12 20.52
CA THR A 2 10.73 22.70 20.46
C THR A 2 10.23 22.44 19.05
N PRO A 3 10.72 21.41 18.32
CA PRO A 3 10.11 21.07 17.04
C PRO A 3 8.64 20.76 17.31
N ALA A 4 7.74 21.27 16.48
CA ALA A 4 6.35 20.88 16.55
C ALA A 4 6.32 19.35 16.44
N SER A 5 5.88 18.66 17.49
CA SER A 5 5.45 17.27 17.42
C SER A 5 4.23 17.23 16.52
N GLY A 6 4.43 17.37 15.21
CA GLY A 6 3.41 17.12 14.21
C GLY A 6 3.05 15.65 14.35
N GLY A 7 1.78 15.37 14.67
CA GLY A 7 1.27 14.01 14.67
C GLY A 7 1.47 13.34 13.31
N ALA A 8 1.25 12.04 13.24
CA ALA A 8 1.36 11.33 11.98
C ALA A 8 0.41 11.93 10.93
N PRO A 9 0.74 11.87 9.63
CA PRO A 9 -0.17 12.24 8.57
C PRO A 9 -1.54 11.55 8.74
N ALA A 10 -2.62 12.23 8.37
CA ALA A 10 -3.97 11.70 8.59
C ALA A 10 -4.20 10.33 7.94
N TYR A 11 -3.57 10.07 6.79
CA TYR A 11 -3.66 8.77 6.12
C TYR A 11 -2.94 7.66 6.90
N ILE A 12 -1.83 7.98 7.58
CA ILE A 12 -1.11 7.05 8.45
C ILE A 12 -1.98 6.66 9.65
N GLU A 13 -2.62 7.64 10.29
CA GLU A 13 -3.56 7.35 11.38
C GLU A 13 -4.76 6.51 10.91
N ALA A 14 -5.21 6.70 9.66
CA ALA A 14 -6.30 5.93 9.08
C ALA A 14 -5.91 4.46 8.82
N ILE A 15 -4.67 4.18 8.40
CA ILE A 15 -4.20 2.80 8.13
C ILE A 15 -3.71 2.07 9.38
N ARG A 16 -3.39 2.79 10.46
CA ARG A 16 -2.86 2.22 11.72
C ARG A 16 -3.65 1.01 12.26
N PRO A 17 -5.01 0.95 12.21
CA PRO A 17 -5.76 -0.22 12.68
C PRO A 17 -5.56 -1.50 11.85
N TYR A 18 -5.01 -1.39 10.64
CA TYR A 18 -4.90 -2.47 9.67
C TYR A 18 -3.48 -3.02 9.53
N VAL A 19 -2.50 -2.32 10.10
CA VAL A 19 -1.07 -2.63 9.94
C VAL A 19 -0.47 -2.92 11.31
N SER A 20 0.03 -4.13 11.49
CA SER A 20 0.85 -4.54 12.63
C SER A 20 2.32 -4.19 12.40
N ALA A 21 3.08 -4.06 13.47
CA ALA A 21 4.54 -3.93 13.39
C ALA A 21 5.24 -5.18 12.83
N ASP A 22 4.57 -6.34 12.89
CA ASP A 22 5.06 -7.60 12.31
C ASP A 22 4.79 -7.71 10.81
N ASP A 23 3.92 -6.86 10.24
CA ASP A 23 3.59 -6.93 8.82
C ASP A 23 4.75 -6.43 7.95
N ARG A 24 4.92 -7.07 6.78
CA ARG A 24 5.72 -6.54 5.68
C ARG A 24 4.83 -5.89 4.63
N VAL A 25 5.05 -4.60 4.44
CA VAL A 25 4.17 -3.72 3.67
C VAL A 25 4.89 -3.25 2.41
N ALA A 26 4.34 -3.61 1.26
CA ALA A 26 4.70 -2.97 0.01
C ALA A 26 4.01 -1.60 -0.11
N SER A 27 4.78 -0.55 -0.38
CA SER A 27 4.27 0.82 -0.51
C SER A 27 5.12 1.63 -1.50
N VAL A 28 4.54 2.74 -1.95
CA VAL A 28 5.23 3.79 -2.73
C VAL A 28 6.21 4.61 -1.87
N ASP A 29 5.95 4.72 -0.56
CA ASP A 29 6.85 5.34 0.42
C ASP A 29 7.05 4.42 1.64
N PRO A 30 7.90 3.38 1.51
CA PRO A 30 8.17 2.45 2.61
C PRO A 30 8.85 3.08 3.84
N PRO A 31 9.78 4.05 3.72
CA PRO A 31 10.33 4.76 4.87
C PRO A 31 9.26 5.40 5.75
N GLU A 32 8.22 5.99 5.17
CA GLU A 32 7.15 6.63 5.94
C GLU A 32 6.31 5.60 6.72
N ILE A 33 6.01 4.45 6.10
CA ILE A 33 5.35 3.32 6.77
C ILE A 33 6.17 2.82 7.95
N ALA A 34 7.46 2.57 7.74
CA ALA A 34 8.35 2.08 8.79
C ALA A 34 8.48 3.08 9.94
N TYR A 35 8.60 4.38 9.63
CA TYR A 35 8.75 5.43 10.64
C TYR A 35 7.54 5.53 11.59
N TRP A 36 6.32 5.48 11.06
CA TRP A 36 5.11 5.71 11.86
C TRP A 36 4.42 4.46 12.41
N LEU A 37 4.56 3.33 11.73
CA LEU A 37 3.85 2.09 12.05
C LEU A 37 4.79 0.99 12.58
N GLY A 38 6.11 1.14 12.38
CA GLY A 38 7.09 0.11 12.75
C GLY A 38 7.08 -1.13 11.86
N ALA A 39 6.23 -1.17 10.84
CA ALA A 39 6.11 -2.26 9.89
C ALA A 39 7.30 -2.30 8.91
N GLY A 40 7.62 -3.50 8.42
CA GLY A 40 8.70 -3.69 7.45
C GLY A 40 8.31 -3.14 6.08
N GLY A 41 8.86 -2.00 5.69
CA GLY A 41 8.57 -1.39 4.38
C GLY A 41 9.36 -2.01 3.23
N VAL A 42 8.68 -2.40 2.15
CA VAL A 42 9.27 -2.86 0.88
C VAL A 42 8.84 -1.94 -0.26
N VAL A 43 9.79 -1.54 -1.11
CA VAL A 43 9.50 -0.72 -2.29
C VAL A 43 8.71 -1.55 -3.30
N LEU A 44 7.63 -0.98 -3.81
CA LEU A 44 6.84 -1.60 -4.88
C LEU A 44 7.70 -1.94 -6.11
N PRO A 45 7.60 -3.17 -6.65
CA PRO A 45 8.30 -3.54 -7.86
C PRO A 45 7.71 -2.81 -9.08
N TYR A 46 8.57 -2.50 -10.05
CA TYR A 46 8.13 -2.04 -11.37
C TYR A 46 7.73 -3.25 -12.22
N ALA A 47 6.57 -3.84 -11.94
CA ALA A 47 6.13 -5.09 -12.54
C ALA A 47 4.60 -5.15 -12.75
N SER A 48 4.14 -6.08 -13.60
CA SER A 48 2.70 -6.32 -13.81
C SER A 48 2.02 -6.85 -12.53
N PRO A 49 0.72 -6.57 -12.28
CA PRO A 49 0.00 -7.13 -11.15
C PRO A 49 0.02 -8.66 -11.12
N ASP A 50 0.04 -9.32 -12.28
CA ASP A 50 0.02 -10.79 -12.40
C ASP A 50 1.24 -11.47 -11.78
N VAL A 51 2.37 -10.75 -11.67
CA VAL A 51 3.60 -11.32 -11.13
C VAL A 51 3.82 -10.94 -9.67
N LEU A 52 2.91 -10.18 -9.04
CA LEU A 52 3.04 -9.74 -7.65
C LEU A 52 3.07 -10.87 -6.62
N SER A 53 2.65 -12.09 -6.98
CA SER A 53 2.81 -13.27 -6.12
C SER A 53 4.27 -13.60 -5.84
N HIS A 54 5.16 -13.48 -6.83
CA HIS A 54 6.59 -13.78 -6.67
C HIS A 54 7.29 -12.87 -5.65
N PRO A 55 7.23 -11.52 -5.75
CA PRO A 55 7.81 -10.66 -4.73
C PRO A 55 7.08 -10.77 -3.39
N ALA A 56 5.80 -11.14 -3.37
CA ALA A 56 5.12 -11.42 -2.12
C ALA A 56 5.70 -12.63 -1.40
N GLU A 57 6.07 -13.68 -2.13
CA GLU A 57 6.76 -14.85 -1.58
C GLU A 57 8.22 -14.55 -1.24
N ASP A 58 8.98 -13.94 -2.16
CA ASP A 58 10.42 -13.68 -2.02
C ASP A 58 10.74 -12.72 -0.85
N PHE A 59 9.84 -11.76 -0.59
CA PHE A 59 9.99 -10.75 0.45
C PHE A 59 9.03 -10.92 1.63
N ASP A 60 8.26 -12.02 1.65
CA ASP A 60 7.27 -12.35 2.68
C ASP A 60 6.28 -11.18 2.93
N LEU A 61 5.73 -10.61 1.86
CA LEU A 61 4.81 -9.47 1.95
C LEU A 61 3.45 -9.90 2.48
N ASP A 62 2.89 -9.10 3.39
CA ASP A 62 1.56 -9.28 3.95
C ASP A 62 0.55 -8.32 3.32
N LEU A 63 0.98 -7.06 3.12
CA LEU A 63 0.11 -5.97 2.69
C LEU A 63 0.70 -5.19 1.52
N LEU A 64 -0.18 -4.67 0.68
CA LEU A 64 0.10 -3.62 -0.29
C LEU A 64 -0.75 -2.39 0.06
N ILE A 65 -0.10 -1.26 0.31
CA ILE A 65 -0.78 0.01 0.56
C ILE A 65 -0.60 0.92 -0.65
N VAL A 66 -1.73 1.33 -1.23
CA VAL A 66 -1.78 2.27 -2.35
C VAL A 66 -2.41 3.56 -1.88
N THR A 67 -1.66 4.65 -1.95
CA THR A 67 -2.13 6.00 -1.62
C THR A 67 -2.44 6.80 -2.88
N GLY A 68 -3.05 7.97 -2.70
CA GLY A 68 -3.38 8.88 -3.80
C GLY A 68 -4.41 8.32 -4.78
N VAL A 69 -5.26 7.40 -4.32
CA VAL A 69 -6.34 6.85 -5.15
C VAL A 69 -7.38 7.93 -5.41
N GLU A 70 -7.79 8.05 -6.67
CA GLU A 70 -8.82 8.97 -7.14
C GLU A 70 -9.84 8.18 -7.97
N ASP A 71 -11.08 8.15 -7.49
CA ASP A 71 -12.20 7.53 -8.19
C ASP A 71 -12.85 8.53 -9.15
N GLY A 72 -12.74 8.26 -10.45
CA GLY A 72 -13.34 9.05 -11.53
C GLY A 72 -14.40 8.27 -12.30
N GLY A 73 -15.06 8.96 -13.25
CA GLY A 73 -16.08 8.34 -14.12
C GLY A 73 -15.56 7.16 -14.96
N ASP A 74 -14.25 7.11 -15.22
CA ASP A 74 -13.57 6.04 -15.97
C ASP A 74 -12.92 4.98 -15.06
N GLY A 75 -13.12 5.07 -13.74
CA GLY A 75 -12.57 4.13 -12.74
C GLY A 75 -11.53 4.76 -11.81
N ALA A 76 -10.92 3.91 -10.98
CA ALA A 76 -9.95 4.31 -9.97
C ALA A 76 -8.55 4.47 -10.57
N THR A 77 -7.86 5.55 -10.21
CA THR A 77 -6.49 5.86 -10.65
C THR A 77 -5.60 6.24 -9.46
N SER A 78 -4.28 6.13 -9.61
CA SER A 78 -3.31 6.65 -8.64
C SER A 78 -2.02 7.02 -9.37
N GLU A 79 -1.57 8.26 -9.23
CA GLU A 79 -0.30 8.71 -9.81
C GLU A 79 0.91 8.17 -9.05
N ALA A 80 0.75 7.91 -7.75
CA ALA A 80 1.82 7.39 -6.89
C ALA A 80 2.19 5.95 -7.26
N LEU A 81 1.22 5.19 -7.78
CA LEU A 81 1.43 3.81 -8.17
C LEU A 81 2.25 3.74 -9.48
N PRO A 82 3.28 2.86 -9.55
CA PRO A 82 4.02 2.61 -10.78
C PRO A 82 3.09 2.27 -11.94
N GLU A 83 3.39 2.77 -13.15
CA GLU A 83 2.55 2.60 -14.34
C GLU A 83 2.12 1.15 -14.59
N PRO A 84 3.01 0.14 -14.51
CA PRO A 84 2.63 -1.25 -14.75
C PRO A 84 1.61 -1.79 -13.74
N LEU A 85 1.57 -1.22 -12.52
CA LEU A 85 0.70 -1.66 -11.44
C LEU A 85 -0.69 -1.00 -11.48
N ARG A 86 -0.85 0.11 -12.20
CA ARG A 86 -2.14 0.85 -12.28
C ARG A 86 -3.36 -0.01 -12.63
N PRO A 87 -3.26 -1.04 -13.51
CA PRO A 87 -4.37 -1.93 -13.78
C PRO A 87 -4.94 -2.65 -12.54
N LEU A 88 -4.17 -2.81 -11.44
CA LEU A 88 -4.64 -3.46 -10.22
C LEU A 88 -5.83 -2.72 -9.56
N LEU A 89 -5.95 -1.41 -9.82
CA LEU A 89 -7.06 -0.60 -9.30
C LEU A 89 -8.39 -0.90 -9.99
N ALA A 90 -8.35 -1.44 -11.21
CA ALA A 90 -9.53 -1.83 -11.97
C ALA A 90 -9.82 -3.33 -11.87
N ALA A 91 -8.77 -4.16 -11.83
CA ALA A 91 -8.89 -5.61 -11.74
C ALA A 91 -7.79 -6.17 -10.83
N LEU A 92 -8.19 -6.70 -9.67
CA LEU A 92 -7.25 -7.29 -8.72
C LEU A 92 -6.75 -8.66 -9.22
N PRO A 93 -5.43 -8.92 -9.15
CA PRO A 93 -4.92 -10.25 -9.38
C PRO A 93 -5.39 -11.21 -8.27
N PRO A 94 -5.47 -12.53 -8.52
CA PRO A 94 -5.91 -13.51 -7.51
C PRO A 94 -5.06 -13.55 -6.24
N SER A 95 -3.81 -13.06 -6.31
CA SER A 95 -2.88 -12.96 -5.18
C SER A 95 -3.20 -11.81 -4.24
N LEU A 96 -4.19 -10.96 -4.54
CA LEU A 96 -4.58 -9.82 -3.72
C LEU A 96 -6.07 -9.83 -3.40
N VAL A 97 -6.39 -9.49 -2.16
CA VAL A 97 -7.75 -9.16 -1.73
C VAL A 97 -7.78 -7.74 -1.18
N LEU A 98 -8.84 -6.99 -1.48
CA LEU A 98 -9.05 -5.67 -0.87
C LEU A 98 -9.44 -5.86 0.60
N GLU A 99 -8.56 -5.44 1.50
CA GLU A 99 -8.77 -5.49 2.95
C GLU A 99 -9.57 -4.26 3.41
N ALA A 100 -9.22 -3.07 2.91
CA ALA A 100 -9.87 -1.82 3.25
C ALA A 100 -9.77 -0.78 2.14
N ASP A 101 -10.86 -0.04 1.93
CA ASP A 101 -10.90 1.18 1.12
C ASP A 101 -11.19 2.38 2.03
N LEU A 102 -10.23 3.29 2.12
CA LEU A 102 -10.27 4.49 2.96
C LEU A 102 -10.40 5.76 2.09
N GLY A 103 -10.97 5.63 0.88
CA GLY A 103 -11.11 6.69 -0.11
C GLY A 103 -9.83 6.89 -0.90
N ARG A 104 -8.93 7.77 -0.43
CA ARG A 104 -7.66 8.04 -1.13
C ARG A 104 -6.57 7.00 -0.87
N THR A 105 -6.83 6.03 -0.01
CA THR A 105 -5.90 4.96 0.35
C THR A 105 -6.62 3.62 0.31
N ARG A 106 -6.03 2.64 -0.36
CA ARG A 106 -6.51 1.26 -0.39
C ARG A 106 -5.46 0.34 0.19
N ILE A 107 -5.91 -0.60 1.00
CA ILE A 107 -5.09 -1.64 1.62
C ILE A 107 -5.50 -2.96 0.99
N TYR A 108 -4.53 -3.65 0.41
CA TYR A 108 -4.70 -4.98 -0.12
C TYR A 108 -3.88 -5.97 0.70
N ARG A 109 -4.41 -7.17 0.91
CA ARG A 109 -3.71 -8.26 1.57
C ARG A 109 -3.27 -9.28 0.54
N PHE A 110 -2.03 -9.75 0.66
CA PHE A 110 -1.52 -10.84 -0.17
C PHE A 110 -2.12 -12.17 0.29
N VAL A 111 -2.64 -12.94 -0.66
CA VAL A 111 -3.12 -14.31 -0.45
C VAL A 111 -1.96 -15.26 -0.68
N ARG A 112 -1.72 -16.15 0.29
CA ARG A 112 -0.71 -17.21 0.25
C ARG A 112 -1.38 -18.57 0.11
#